data_AF-A0A8S9MH73-F1
#
_entry.id   AF-A0A8S9MH73-F1
#
_cell.length_a   1.000
_cell.length_b   1.000
_cell.length_c   1.000
_cell.angle_alpha   90.00
_cell.angle_beta   90.00
_cell.angle_gamma   90.00
#
_symmetry.space_group_name_H-M   'P 1'
#
loop_
_entity.id
_entity.type
_entity.pdbx_description
1 polymer ?
#
loop_
_entity_poly.entity_id
_entity_poly.type
_entity_poly.pdbx_seq_one_letter_code
_entity_poly.pdbx_strand_id
1 'polypeptide(L)' 'MAGAASALFLLDIKGRVLVWRDYRGDVTAAQAERFFTKLIEKEVSLLFPIFDFLDVPYEIFS' A
#
# COMPACT_ATOMS: atom_id res chain seq x y z
N MET A 1 9.66 -0.81 -26.69
CA MET A 1 8.48 -1.34 -25.97
C MET A 1 8.09 -0.33 -24.92
N ALA A 2 7.05 0.46 -25.13
CA ALA A 2 6.48 1.27 -24.07
C ALA A 2 5.42 0.41 -23.37
N GLY A 3 5.72 -0.08 -22.16
CA GLY A 3 4.75 -0.79 -21.34
C GLY A 3 3.66 0.21 -20.91
N ALA A 4 2.50 0.16 -21.56
CA ALA A 4 1.36 0.97 -21.15
C ALA A 4 0.79 0.44 -19.83
N ALA A 5 0.61 1.32 -18.84
CA ALA A 5 -0.08 1.00 -17.59
C ALA A 5 -1.52 0.53 -17.88
N SER A 6 -1.99 -0.51 -17.19
CA SER A 6 -3.36 -1.01 -17.31
C SER A 6 -4.37 -0.09 -16.63
N ALA A 7 -4.06 0.38 -15.42
CA ALA A 7 -4.86 1.34 -14.68
C ALA A 7 -3.97 2.25 -13.83
N LEU A 8 -4.48 3.44 -13.50
CA LEU A 8 -3.79 4.45 -12.70
C LEU A 8 -4.68 4.85 -11.53
N PHE A 9 -4.13 4.81 -10.31
CA PHE A 9 -4.84 5.07 -9.06
C PHE A 9 -4.17 6.20 -8.31
N LEU A 10 -4.94 7.21 -7.93
CA LEU A 10 -4.54 8.27 -7.00
C LEU A 10 -5.23 7.99 -5.66
N LEU A 11 -4.41 7.72 -4.65
CA LEU A 11 -4.84 7.31 -3.32
C LEU A 11 -4.55 8.42 -2.29
N ASP A 12 -5.43 8.55 -1.31
CA ASP A 12 -5.19 9.32 -0.09
C ASP A 12 -4.18 8.60 0.82
N ILE A 13 -3.61 9.29 1.81
CA ILE A 13 -2.70 8.69 2.81
C ILE A 13 -3.35 7.55 3.61
N LYS A 14 -4.69 7.54 3.66
CA LYS A 14 -5.50 6.47 4.29
C LYS A 14 -5.80 5.30 3.35
N GLY A 15 -5.31 5.31 2.11
CA GLY A 15 -5.53 4.25 1.12
C GLY A 15 -6.84 4.31 0.36
N ARG A 16 -7.62 5.39 0.52
CA ARG A 16 -8.88 5.59 -0.19
C ARG A 16 -8.61 6.05 -1.62
N VAL A 17 -9.31 5.48 -2.59
CA VAL A 17 -9.23 5.90 -3.99
C VAL A 17 -9.90 7.26 -4.16
N LEU A 18 -9.11 8.27 -4.54
CA LEU A 18 -9.59 9.62 -4.84
C LEU A 18 -10.03 9.71 -6.30
N VAL A 19 -9.14 9.29 -7.20
CA VAL A 19 -9.38 9.25 -8.65
C VAL A 19 -8.72 8.01 -9.20
N TRP A 20 -9.39 7.32 -10.12
CA TRP A 20 -8.78 6.22 -10.83
C TRP A 20 -9.21 6.22 -12.29
N ARG A 21 -8.33 5.70 -13.13
CA ARG A 21 -8.61 5.48 -14.54
C ARG A 21 -8.17 4.09 -14.94
N ASP A 22 -9.13 3.30 -15.38
CA ASP A 22 -8.87 2.07 -16.11
C ASP A 22 -8.69 2.39 -17.60
N TYR A 23 -7.63 1.86 -18.20
CA TYR A 23 -7.36 1.96 -19.63
C TYR A 23 -7.64 0.67 -20.38
N ARG A 24 -7.73 -0.47 -19.68
CA ARG A 24 -7.90 -1.81 -20.29
C ARG A 24 -9.20 -2.50 -19.87
N GLY A 25 -9.83 -2.08 -18.79
CA GLY A 25 -11.05 -2.68 -18.26
C GLY A 25 -10.81 -3.91 -17.38
N ASP A 26 -9.55 -4.21 -17.05
CA ASP A 26 -9.12 -5.43 -16.35
C ASP A 26 -8.81 -5.22 -14.86
N VAL A 27 -8.77 -3.97 -14.38
CA VAL A 27 -8.41 -3.65 -13.00
C VAL A 27 -9.56 -2.93 -12.29
N THR A 28 -9.99 -3.49 -11.18
CA THR A 28 -11.05 -2.90 -10.34
C THR A 28 -10.47 -2.03 -9.22
N ALA A 29 -11.22 -1.01 -8.79
CA ALA A 29 -10.84 -0.16 -7.65
C ALA A 29 -10.63 -0.96 -6.36
N ALA A 30 -11.41 -2.02 -6.13
CA ALA A 30 -11.27 -2.88 -4.95
C ALA A 30 -9.91 -3.62 -4.90
N GLN A 31 -9.30 -3.91 -6.05
CA GLN A 31 -7.95 -4.50 -6.07
C GLN A 31 -6.88 -3.50 -5.63
N ALA A 32 -7.04 -2.21 -5.96
CA ALA A 32 -6.12 -1.16 -5.55
C ALA A 32 -6.18 -0.90 -4.03
N GLU A 33 -7.38 -0.89 -3.44
CA GLU A 33 -7.54 -0.74 -1.98
C GLU A 33 -6.87 -1.90 -1.22
N ARG A 34 -7.08 -3.15 -1.68
CA ARG A 34 -6.42 -4.33 -1.10
C ARG A 34 -4.91 -4.30 -1.25
N PHE A 35 -4.41 -3.78 -2.37
CA PHE A 35 -2.98 -3.59 -2.58
C PHE A 35 -2.39 -2.62 -1.55
N PHE A 36 -3.08 -1.51 -1.26
CA PHE A 36 -2.62 -0.54 -0.28
C PHE A 36 -2.57 -1.11 1.15
N THR A 37 -3.60 -1.88 1.55
CA THR A 37 -3.58 -2.58 2.85
C THR A 37 -2.37 -3.50 2.98
N LYS A 38 -2.08 -4.30 1.94
CA LYS A 38 -0.91 -5.19 1.91
C LYS A 38 0.42 -4.46 1.90
N LEU A 39 0.47 -3.28 1.27
CA LEU A 39 1.66 -2.43 1.25
C LEU A 39 2.00 -1.95 2.67
N ILE A 40 0.99 -1.45 3.39
CA ILE A 40 1.16 -1.01 4.79
C ILE A 40 1.56 -2.18 5.69
N GLU A 41 0.87 -3.31 5.59
CA GLU A 41 1.23 -4.52 6.36
C GLU A 41 2.69 -4.90 6.15
N LYS A 42 3.18 -4.82 4.90
CA LYS A 42 4.58 -5.13 4.58
C LYS A 42 5.55 -4.11 5.17
N GLU A 43 5.29 -2.81 5.05
CA GLU A 43 6.15 -1.77 5.64
C GLU A 43 6.22 -1.91 7.17
N VAL A 44 5.08 -2.15 7.83
CA VAL A 44 5.03 -2.42 9.28
C VAL A 44 5.83 -3.68 9.62
N SER A 45 5.73 -4.73 8.80
CA SER A 45 6.49 -5.98 9.00
C SER A 45 7.99 -5.86 8.74
N LEU A 46 8.47 -4.82 8.05
CA LEU A 46 9.90 -4.54 7.88
C LEU A 46 10.44 -3.70 9.04
N LEU A 47 9.59 -2.86 9.65
CA LEU A 47 9.92 -2.08 10.82
C LEU A 47 9.96 -2.93 12.10
N PHE A 48 9.01 -3.85 12.28
CA PHE A 48 8.94 -4.76 13.45
C PHE A 48 10.25 -5.53 13.73
N PRO A 49 10.87 -6.23 12.77
CA PRO A 49 12.09 -6.98 13.01
C PRO A 49 13.29 -6.07 13.34
N ILE A 50 13.28 -4.79 12.93
CA ILE A 50 14.31 -3.82 13.32
C ILE A 50 14.16 -3.44 14.79
N PHE A 51 12.93 -3.20 15.26
CA PHE A 51 12.68 -2.91 16.68
C PHE A 51 12.98 -4.11 17.56
N ASP A 52 12.61 -5.32 17.13
CA ASP A 52 12.96 -6.56 17.82
C ASP A 52 14.48 -6.78 17.87
N PHE A 53 15.21 -6.47 16.79
CA PHE A 53 16.68 -6.57 16.78
C PHE A 53 17.36 -5.54 17.69
N LEU A 54 16.75 -4.38 17.87
CA LEU A 54 17.26 -3.28 18.71
C LEU A 54 16.76 -3.36 20.16
N ASP A 55 15.98 -4.39 20.52
CA ASP A 55 15.40 -4.60 21.85
C ASP A 55 14.57 -3.39 22.35
N VAL A 56 13.90 -2.70 21.42
CA VAL A 56 13.13 -1.48 21.71
C VAL A 56 11.68 -1.87 22.04
N PRO A 57 11.17 -1.57 23.25
CA PRO A 57 9.80 -1.91 23.63
C PRO A 57 8.77 -1.07 22.85
N TYR A 58 7.71 -1.73 22.35
CA TYR A 58 6.60 -1.11 21.59
C TYR A 58 5.76 -0.09 22.39
N GLU A 59 6.02 0.09 23.68
CA GLU A 59 5.25 0.95 24.59
C GLU A 59 5.42 2.46 24.34
N ILE A 60 6.31 2.88 23.45
CA ILE A 60 6.68 4.30 23.26
C ILE A 60 5.75 5.02 22.25
N PHE A 61 4.91 4.30 21.49
CA PHE A 61 4.10 4.87 20.40
C PHE A 61 2.57 4.77 20.56
N SER A 62 2.06 4.47 21.77
CA SER A 62 0.61 4.48 22.08
C SER A 62 0.15 5.75 22.79
#